data_AF-A0AAV1Z2X6-F1
#
_entry.id   AF-A0AAV1Z2X6-F1
#
_cell.length_a   1.000
_cell.length_b   1.000
_cell.length_c   1.000
_cell.angle_alpha   90.00
_cell.angle_beta   90.00
_cell.angle_gamma   90.00
#
_symmetry.space_group_name_H-M   'P 1'
#
loop_
_entity.id
_entity.type
_entity.pdbx_description
1 polymer ?
#
loop_
_entity_poly.entity_id
_entity_poly.type
_entity_poly.pdbx_seq_one_letter_code
_entity_poly.pdbx_strand_id
1 'polypeptide(L)'
;MTAKYLGIDVNQKLVKLVAGEQLKPEYLKMNPQHCVPTIDDNGFYLWESRAILAYLANKYAPDSPVYPKDPKERAIVDRMLYFDIGTVFMAVREYLVSNHIKYFFYQNSKREVFGL
;
A
#
# COMPACT_ATOMS: atom_id res chain seq x y z
N MET A 1 1.38 -10.53 1.96
CA MET A 1 2.01 -11.33 3.04
C MET A 1 1.06 -11.53 4.22
N THR A 2 0.51 -10.47 4.81
CA THR A 2 -0.39 -10.60 5.98
C THR A 2 -1.66 -11.41 5.73
N ALA A 3 -2.40 -11.15 4.63
CA ALA A 3 -3.56 -11.97 4.29
C ALA A 3 -3.21 -13.47 4.23
N LYS A 4 -2.10 -13.82 3.56
CA LYS A 4 -1.58 -15.20 3.51
C LYS A 4 -1.21 -15.74 4.89
N TYR A 5 -0.54 -14.94 5.73
CA TYR A 5 -0.18 -15.34 7.10
C TYR A 5 -1.42 -15.62 7.96
N LEU A 6 -2.49 -14.85 7.76
CA LEU A 6 -3.78 -15.02 8.45
C LEU A 6 -4.66 -16.10 7.81
N GLY A 7 -4.20 -16.81 6.77
CA GLY A 7 -4.99 -17.82 6.07
C GLY A 7 -6.17 -17.25 5.27
N ILE A 8 -6.17 -15.95 4.98
CA ILE A 8 -7.22 -15.27 4.21
C ILE A 8 -6.91 -15.47 2.72
N ASP A 9 -7.84 -16.11 2.02
CA ASP A 9 -7.79 -16.17 0.56
C ASP A 9 -8.18 -14.81 -0.04
N VAL A 10 -7.31 -14.28 -0.89
CA VAL A 10 -7.46 -12.93 -1.45
C VAL A 10 -7.53 -13.02 -2.96
N ASN A 11 -8.65 -12.56 -3.50
CA ASN A 11 -8.79 -12.34 -4.94
C ASN A 11 -7.99 -11.09 -5.36
N GLN A 12 -6.71 -11.30 -5.66
CA GLN A 12 -5.80 -10.22 -6.05
C GLN A 12 -6.11 -9.75 -7.47
N LYS A 13 -6.46 -8.48 -7.60
CA LYS A 13 -6.60 -7.80 -8.90
C LYS A 13 -5.39 -6.92 -9.14
N LEU A 14 -4.68 -7.16 -10.26
CA LEU A 14 -3.56 -6.31 -10.67
C LEU A 14 -4.11 -4.97 -11.18
N VAL A 15 -3.55 -3.86 -10.67
CA VAL A 15 -3.84 -2.50 -11.12
C VAL A 15 -2.57 -1.91 -11.71
N LYS A 16 -2.58 -1.63 -13.01
CA LYS A 16 -1.44 -1.08 -13.75
C LYS A 16 -1.34 0.43 -13.54
N LEU A 17 -0.49 0.83 -12.59
CA LEU A 17 -0.32 2.23 -12.20
C LEU A 17 0.17 3.13 -13.35
N VAL A 18 1.09 2.62 -14.17
CA VAL A 18 1.64 3.33 -15.34
C VAL A 18 0.57 3.57 -16.41
N ALA A 19 -0.39 2.66 -16.53
CA ALA A 19 -1.52 2.80 -17.46
C ALA A 19 -2.68 3.61 -16.86
N GLY A 20 -2.52 4.15 -15.64
CA GLY A 20 -3.53 4.98 -14.98
C GLY A 20 -4.82 4.24 -14.59
N GLU A 21 -4.79 2.92 -14.42
CA GLU A 21 -6.01 2.15 -14.11
C GLU A 21 -6.69 2.59 -12.81
N GLN A 22 -5.92 3.06 -11.82
CA GLN A 22 -6.40 3.64 -10.56
C GLN A 22 -7.12 4.99 -10.70
N LEU A 23 -6.99 5.65 -11.86
CA LEU A 23 -7.64 6.93 -12.15
C LEU A 23 -8.99 6.76 -12.85
N LYS A 24 -9.35 5.52 -13.20
CA LYS A 24 -10.62 5.24 -13.89
C LYS A 24 -11.81 5.45 -12.92
N PRO A 25 -12.99 5.89 -13.41
CA PRO A 25 -14.15 6.16 -12.57
C PRO A 25 -14.57 4.98 -11.70
N GLU A 26 -14.40 3.74 -12.17
CA GLU A 26 -14.73 2.53 -11.43
C GLU A 26 -13.84 2.36 -10.20
N TYR A 27 -12.54 2.71 -10.31
CA TYR A 27 -11.61 2.65 -9.19
C TYR A 27 -11.83 3.80 -8.21
N LEU A 28 -12.07 5.01 -8.73
CA LEU A 28 -12.34 6.20 -7.91
C LEU A 28 -13.59 6.07 -7.05
N LYS A 29 -14.61 5.33 -7.51
CA LYS A 29 -15.79 4.98 -6.71
C LYS A 29 -15.44 4.16 -5.46
N MET A 30 -14.41 3.31 -5.53
CA MET A 30 -13.94 2.51 -4.40
C MET A 30 -12.98 3.30 -3.51
N ASN A 31 -12.04 4.03 -4.13
CA ASN A 31 -11.03 4.80 -3.45
C ASN A 31 -10.78 6.15 -4.16
N PRO A 32 -11.33 7.26 -3.66
CA PRO A 32 -11.14 8.58 -4.25
C PRO A 32 -9.69 9.07 -4.16
N GLN A 33 -8.88 8.52 -3.24
CA GLN A 33 -7.45 8.80 -3.12
C GLN A 33 -6.61 8.09 -4.20
N HIS A 34 -7.24 7.30 -5.08
CA HIS A 34 -6.62 6.68 -6.26
C HIS A 34 -5.28 6.00 -5.97
N CYS A 35 -5.19 5.33 -4.81
CA CYS A 35 -3.97 4.70 -4.33
C CYS A 35 -4.13 3.18 -4.22
N VAL A 36 -2.99 2.49 -4.20
CA VAL A 36 -2.91 1.06 -3.90
C VAL A 36 -2.03 0.87 -2.65
N PRO A 37 -2.30 -0.15 -1.83
CA PRO A 37 -3.39 -1.13 -1.95
C PRO A 37 -4.77 -0.54 -1.57
N THR A 38 -5.83 -1.10 -2.14
CA THR A 38 -7.23 -0.92 -1.74
C THR A 38 -7.87 -2.31 -1.65
N ILE A 39 -8.61 -2.58 -0.58
CA ILE A 39 -9.39 -3.82 -0.44
C ILE A 39 -10.88 -3.55 -0.63
N ASP A 40 -11.59 -4.58 -1.05
CA ASP A 40 -13.05 -4.68 -1.03
C ASP A 40 -13.40 -5.89 -0.18
N ASP A 41 -13.95 -5.64 1.00
CA ASP A 41 -14.48 -6.66 1.89
C ASP A 41 -16.01 -6.61 1.86
N ASN A 42 -16.59 -7.26 0.84
CA ASN A 42 -18.04 -7.37 0.65
C ASN A 42 -18.75 -6.00 0.58
N GLY A 43 -18.19 -5.07 -0.20
CA GLY A 43 -18.70 -3.70 -0.36
C GLY A 43 -18.13 -2.71 0.66
N PHE A 44 -17.33 -3.16 1.63
CA PHE A 44 -16.53 -2.28 2.48
C PHE A 44 -15.17 -2.01 1.83
N TYR A 45 -15.00 -0.80 1.30
CA TYR A 45 -13.73 -0.36 0.73
C TYR A 45 -12.82 0.25 1.79
N LEU A 46 -11.56 -0.17 1.80
CA LEU A 46 -10.54 0.39 2.68
C LEU A 46 -9.20 0.53 1.93
N TRP A 47 -8.56 1.68 2.07
CA TRP A 47 -7.20 1.96 1.62
C TRP A 47 -6.32 2.32 2.83
N GLU A 48 -5.05 2.63 2.58
CA GLU A 48 -3.95 2.67 3.57
C GLU A 48 -3.52 1.29 4.04
N SER A 49 -2.32 0.87 3.62
CA SER A 49 -1.80 -0.47 3.88
C SER A 49 -1.81 -0.84 5.37
N ARG A 50 -1.41 0.07 6.26
CA ARG A 50 -1.36 -0.19 7.71
C ARG A 50 -2.74 -0.26 8.36
N ALA A 51 -3.70 0.51 7.86
CA ALA A 51 -5.10 0.39 8.29
C ALA A 51 -5.70 -0.95 7.83
N ILE A 52 -5.42 -1.38 6.60
CA ILE A 52 -5.81 -2.69 6.08
C ILE A 52 -5.23 -3.82 6.94
N LEU A 53 -3.95 -3.73 7.33
CA LEU A 53 -3.32 -4.72 8.20
C LEU A 53 -4.05 -4.87 9.54
N ALA A 54 -4.29 -3.74 10.22
CA ALA A 54 -5.01 -3.71 11.49
C ALA A 54 -6.44 -4.25 11.34
N TYR A 55 -7.15 -3.87 10.27
CA TYR A 55 -8.50 -4.33 9.97
C TYR A 55 -8.56 -5.85 9.78
N LEU A 56 -7.68 -6.41 8.94
CA LEU A 56 -7.65 -7.85 8.67
C LEU A 56 -7.33 -8.65 9.92
N ALA A 57 -6.37 -8.19 10.73
CA ALA A 57 -6.05 -8.84 12.01
C ALA A 57 -7.25 -8.79 12.97
N ASN A 58 -7.87 -7.63 13.16
CA ASN A 58 -9.03 -7.50 14.05
C ASN A 58 -10.23 -8.34 13.61
N LYS A 59 -10.53 -8.39 12.31
CA LYS A 59 -11.74 -9.05 11.77
C LYS A 59 -11.57 -10.56 11.62
N TYR A 60 -10.45 -11.00 11.04
CA TYR A 60 -10.25 -12.39 10.63
C TYR A 60 -9.34 -13.18 11.57
N ALA A 61 -8.62 -12.51 12.47
CA ALA A 61 -7.74 -13.16 13.43
C ALA A 61 -7.76 -12.46 14.80
N PRO A 62 -8.94 -12.26 15.41
CA PRO A 62 -9.11 -11.43 16.61
C PRO A 62 -8.32 -11.91 17.82
N ASP A 63 -7.91 -13.18 17.84
CA ASP A 63 -7.15 -13.80 18.93
C ASP A 63 -5.70 -14.07 18.55
N SER A 64 -5.26 -13.57 17.39
CA SER A 64 -3.88 -13.67 16.94
C SER A 64 -2.97 -12.69 17.69
N PRO A 65 -1.75 -13.10 18.07
CA PRO A 65 -0.81 -12.23 18.75
C PRO A 65 -0.23 -11.11 17.86
N VAL A 66 -0.52 -11.11 16.55
CA VAL A 66 0.05 -10.11 15.62
C VAL A 66 -0.51 -8.70 15.79
N TYR A 67 -1.72 -8.57 16.33
CA TYR A 67 -2.35 -7.28 16.64
C TYR A 67 -3.15 -7.38 17.95
N PRO A 68 -2.46 -7.45 19.09
CA PRO A 68 -3.05 -7.81 20.39
C PRO A 68 -4.09 -6.79 20.84
N LYS A 69 -5.06 -7.21 21.67
CA LYS A 69 -6.12 -6.32 22.20
C LYS A 69 -5.70 -5.57 23.45
N ASP A 70 -4.69 -6.06 24.19
CA ASP A 70 -4.17 -5.33 25.35
C ASP A 70 -3.66 -3.95 24.90
N PRO A 71 -4.07 -2.85 25.57
CA PRO A 71 -3.69 -1.51 25.15
C PRO A 71 -2.19 -1.25 25.13
N LYS A 72 -1.41 -1.83 26.05
CA LYS A 72 0.05 -1.61 26.12
C LYS A 72 0.75 -2.37 25.01
N GLU A 73 0.37 -3.62 24.79
CA GLU A 73 0.93 -4.41 23.69
C GLU A 73 0.55 -3.81 22.32
N ARG A 74 -0.71 -3.40 22.15
CA ARG A 74 -1.17 -2.72 20.92
C ARG A 74 -0.40 -1.44 20.66
N ALA A 75 -0.16 -0.63 21.69
CA ALA A 75 0.62 0.59 21.56
C ALA A 75 2.05 0.35 21.04
N ILE A 76 2.67 -0.80 21.36
CA ILE A 76 3.99 -1.16 20.82
C ILE A 76 3.90 -1.44 19.31
N VAL A 77 2.87 -2.17 18.87
CA VAL A 77 2.64 -2.44 17.46
C VAL A 77 2.30 -1.16 16.70
N ASP A 78 1.38 -0.37 17.21
CA ASP A 78 0.98 0.91 16.61
C ASP A 78 2.17 1.87 16.50
N ARG A 79 3.00 1.97 17.54
CA ARG A 79 4.25 2.75 17.49
C ARG A 79 5.13 2.32 16.32
N MET A 80 5.28 1.01 16.09
CA MET A 80 6.05 0.50 14.96
C MET A 80 5.39 0.77 13.61
N LEU A 81 4.06 0.68 13.51
CA LEU A 81 3.33 1.06 12.29
C LEU A 81 3.51 2.55 11.95
N TYR A 82 3.46 3.42 12.97
CA TYR A 82 3.67 4.86 12.79
C TYR A 82 5.14 5.20 12.49
N PHE A 83 6.09 4.55 13.14
CA PHE A 83 7.51 4.69 12.81
C PHE A 83 7.80 4.23 11.37
N ASP A 84 7.18 3.14 10.96
CA ASP A 84 7.32 2.62 9.60
C ASP A 84 6.77 3.61 8.57
N ILE A 85 5.55 4.15 8.71
CA ILE A 85 5.04 5.14 7.74
C ILE A 85 5.77 6.48 7.80
N GLY A 86 6.08 6.98 8.99
CA GLY A 86 6.62 8.32 9.20
C GLY A 86 8.13 8.42 9.03
N THR A 87 8.85 7.30 9.13
CA THR A 87 10.32 7.29 9.09
C THR A 87 10.85 6.31 8.06
N VAL A 88 10.56 5.02 8.20
CA VAL A 88 11.18 3.97 7.36
C VAL A 88 10.75 4.09 5.91
N PHE A 89 9.44 4.08 5.65
CA PHE A 89 8.88 4.14 4.31
C PHE A 89 9.27 5.44 3.60
N MET A 90 9.25 6.56 4.32
CA MET A 90 9.65 7.85 3.76
C MET A 90 11.13 7.89 3.39
N ALA A 91 12.01 7.38 4.24
CA ALA A 91 13.45 7.30 3.94
C ALA A 91 13.73 6.39 2.73
N VAL A 92 13.09 5.22 2.69
CA VAL A 92 13.23 4.27 1.56
C VAL A 92 12.70 4.89 0.28
N ARG A 93 11.52 5.53 0.33
CA ARG A 93 10.93 6.21 -0.82
C ARG A 93 11.83 7.31 -1.35
N GLU A 94 12.37 8.16 -0.48
CA GLU A 94 13.27 9.24 -0.87
C GLU A 94 14.51 8.67 -1.57
N TYR A 95 15.15 7.67 -0.98
CA TYR A 95 16.30 7.01 -1.59
C TYR A 95 15.99 6.42 -2.98
N LEU A 96 14.88 5.70 -3.12
CA LEU A 96 14.50 5.07 -4.39
C LEU A 96 14.14 6.11 -5.47
N VAL A 97 13.40 7.15 -5.09
CA VAL A 97 12.98 8.21 -6.03
C VAL A 97 14.20 9.01 -6.50
N SER A 98 15.06 9.41 -5.55
CA SER A 98 16.22 10.24 -5.86
C SER A 98 17.30 9.49 -6.64
N ASN A 99 17.47 8.17 -6.44
CA ASN A 99 18.52 7.41 -7.12
C ASN A 99 18.07 6.64 -8.37
N HIS A 100 16.82 6.15 -8.43
CA HIS A 100 16.39 5.25 -9.51
C HIS A 100 15.31 5.86 -10.41
N ILE A 101 14.33 6.57 -9.86
CA ILE A 101 13.24 7.13 -10.66
C ILE A 101 13.72 8.34 -11.47
N LYS A 102 14.48 9.25 -10.86
CA LYS A 102 15.13 10.36 -11.60
C LYS A 102 15.99 9.84 -12.75
N TYR A 103 16.76 8.77 -12.51
CA TYR A 103 17.62 8.18 -13.53
C TYR A 103 16.82 7.53 -14.67
N PHE A 104 15.72 6.84 -14.36
CA PHE A 104 14.82 6.27 -15.36
C PHE A 104 14.19 7.35 -16.25
N PHE A 105 13.67 8.44 -15.68
CA PHE A 105 13.11 9.53 -16.48
C PHE A 105 14.20 10.27 -17.29
N TYR A 106 15.38 10.49 -16.72
CA TYR A 106 16.53 11.08 -17.42
C TYR A 106 17.00 10.24 -18.62
N GLN A 107 17.04 8.92 -18.48
CA GLN A 107 17.41 7.98 -19.54
C GLN A 107 16.37 7.89 -20.67
N ASN A 108 15.10 8.12 -20.36
CA ASN A 108 14.02 8.07 -21.36
C ASN A 108 13.74 9.42 -22.02
N SER A 109 13.96 10.56 -21.35
CA SER A 109 13.84 11.89 -21.95
C SER A 109 14.96 12.23 -22.94
N LYS A 110 16.11 11.55 -22.86
CA LYS A 110 17.21 11.68 -23.82
C LYS A 110 17.05 10.84 -25.10
N ARG A 111 16.01 10.02 -25.22
CA ARG A 111 15.77 9.17 -26.41
C ARG A 111 14.93 9.84 -27.49
N GLU A 112 14.39 11.03 -27.23
CA GLU A 112 13.71 11.84 -28.25
C GLU A 112 14.66 12.91 -28.80
N VAL A 113 15.63 12.47 -29.62
CA VAL A 113 16.26 13.34 -30.63
C VAL A 113 16.15 12.58 -31.95
N PHE A 114 15.02 12.75 -32.63
CA PHE A 114 14.92 12.44 -34.05
C PHE A 114 15.68 13.56 -34.78
N GLY A 115 16.88 13.24 -35.26
CA GLY A 115 17.55 14.04 -36.27
C GLY A 115 16.82 13.89 -37.60
N LEU A 116 16.57 15.03 -38.24
CA LEU A 116 16.08 15.31 -39.60
C LEU A 116 15.40 14.16 -40.36
#